data_AF-A0A351HUV4-F1
#
_entry.id   AF-A0A351HUV4-F1
#
_cell.length_a   1.000
_cell.length_b   1.000
_cell.length_c   1.000
_cell.angle_alpha   90.00
_cell.angle_beta   90.00
_cell.angle_gamma   90.00
#
_symmetry.space_group_name_H-M   'P 1'
#
loop_
_entity.id
_entity.type
_entity.pdbx_description
1 polymer ?
#
loop_
_entity_poly.entity_id
_entity_poly.type
_entity_poly.pdbx_seq_one_letter_code
_entity_poly.pdbx_strand_id
1 'polypeptide(L)'
;MAQFAAIAGNLPIELREERLEDLDPAQLDLSYMEKEHIKRVLKLYKGNISQTASALGIQRNTLYSKISKYEIQLEIGHRPREIWLDDRFRKGQERG
;
A
#
# COMPACT_ATOMS: atom_id res chain seq x y z
N MET A 1 44.46 -22.33 12.85
CA MET A 1 43.11 -22.74 13.28
C MET A 1 42.35 -21.46 13.64
N ALA A 2 41.47 -20.88 12.84
CA ALA A 2 40.53 -21.44 11.87
C ALA A 2 40.73 -20.86 10.46
N GLN A 3 40.60 -21.73 9.47
CA GLN A 3 40.30 -21.36 8.09
C GLN A 3 38.83 -20.93 8.04
N PHE A 4 38.53 -19.75 7.50
CA PHE A 4 37.25 -19.51 6.84
C PHE A 4 37.57 -19.08 5.42
N ALA A 5 37.76 -20.11 4.59
CA ALA A 5 37.88 -19.99 3.16
C ALA A 5 36.58 -19.45 2.55
N ALA A 6 36.75 -18.57 1.56
CA ALA A 6 35.90 -18.39 0.39
C ALA A 6 34.37 -18.45 0.61
N ILE A 7 33.76 -17.27 0.64
CA ILE A 7 32.47 -17.04 -0.04
C ILE A 7 32.67 -15.95 -1.09
N ALA A 8 33.56 -16.23 -2.05
CA ALA A 8 33.64 -15.49 -3.30
C ALA A 8 32.43 -15.92 -4.15
N GLY A 9 31.41 -15.07 -4.26
CA GLY A 9 30.34 -15.28 -5.24
C GLY A 9 28.96 -14.74 -4.92
N ASN A 10 28.68 -14.24 -3.71
CA ASN A 10 27.37 -13.68 -3.41
C ASN A 10 27.40 -12.64 -2.27
N LEU A 11 28.26 -11.62 -2.40
CA LEU A 11 28.11 -10.43 -1.55
C LEU A 11 26.67 -9.93 -1.75
N PRO A 12 25.88 -9.81 -0.66
CA PRO A 12 24.49 -9.41 -0.75
C PRO A 12 24.41 -8.02 -1.37
N ILE A 13 23.39 -7.82 -2.22
CA ILE A 13 22.98 -6.56 -2.85
C ILE A 13 23.47 -5.41 -1.98
N GLU A 14 24.37 -4.58 -2.54
CA GLU A 14 24.92 -3.38 -1.90
C GLU A 14 23.84 -2.76 -1.01
N LEU A 15 24.04 -2.82 0.31
CA LEU A 15 23.24 -2.07 1.26
C LEU A 15 23.49 -0.60 0.95
N ARG A 16 22.76 -0.06 -0.03
CA ARG A 16 22.65 1.38 -0.22
C ARG A 16 22.02 1.90 1.06
N GLU A 17 22.85 2.51 1.90
CA GLU A 17 22.37 3.29 3.02
C GLU A 17 21.56 4.45 2.44
N GLU A 18 20.23 4.30 2.37
CA GLU A 18 19.35 5.44 2.12
C GLU A 18 19.43 6.35 3.34
N ARG A 19 20.06 7.51 3.18
CA ARG A 19 20.18 8.50 4.25
C ARG A 19 18.85 9.27 4.31
N LEU A 20 18.33 9.47 5.52
CA LEU A 20 17.08 10.24 5.72
C LEU A 20 17.16 11.65 5.12
N GLU A 21 18.35 12.22 5.08
CA GLU A 21 18.65 13.55 4.51
C GLU A 21 18.41 13.63 2.99
N ASP A 22 18.45 12.49 2.30
CA ASP A 22 18.28 12.39 0.84
C ASP A 22 16.81 12.15 0.45
N LEU A 23 15.93 11.89 1.42
CA LEU A 23 14.51 11.65 1.20
C LEU A 23 13.72 12.96 1.20
N ASP A 24 12.73 13.05 0.32
CA ASP A 24 11.74 14.12 0.37
C ASP A 24 11.00 14.04 1.73
N PRO A 25 11.01 15.12 2.56
CA PRO A 25 10.32 15.12 3.84
C PRO A 25 8.84 14.74 3.76
N ALA A 26 8.17 14.99 2.63
CA ALA A 26 6.79 14.56 2.41
C ALA A 26 6.66 13.02 2.36
N GLN A 27 7.71 12.30 1.98
CA GLN A 27 7.73 10.83 1.93
C GLN A 27 7.96 10.19 3.30
N LEU A 28 8.48 10.96 4.26
CA LEU A 28 8.63 10.54 5.65
C LEU A 28 7.31 10.60 6.43
N ASP A 29 6.28 11.24 5.86
CA ASP A 29 4.97 11.31 6.48
C ASP A 29 4.27 9.94 6.46
N LEU A 30 3.72 9.53 7.61
CA LEU A 30 3.05 8.24 7.75
C LEU A 30 1.83 8.10 6.82
N SER A 31 1.11 9.19 6.55
CA SER A 31 -0.04 9.15 5.66
C SER A 31 0.38 8.95 4.21
N TYR A 32 1.52 9.54 3.82
CA TYR A 32 2.13 9.29 2.51
C TYR A 32 2.57 7.84 2.37
N MET A 33 3.34 7.32 3.34
CA MET A 33 3.82 5.94 3.33
C MET A 33 2.65 4.94 3.26
N GLU A 34 1.60 5.18 4.05
CA GLU A 34 0.38 4.36 4.04
C GLU A 34 -0.32 4.43 2.68
N LYS A 35 -0.53 5.63 2.13
CA LYS A 35 -1.16 5.83 0.82
C LYS A 35 -0.42 5.08 -0.28
N GLU A 36 0.90 5.21 -0.36
CA GLU A 36 1.71 4.54 -1.39
C GLU A 36 1.79 3.03 -1.17
N HIS A 37 1.76 2.56 0.08
CA HIS A 37 1.65 1.13 0.36
C HIS A 37 0.31 0.56 -0.12
N ILE A 38 -0.81 1.21 0.20
CA ILE A 38 -2.15 0.80 -0.24
C ILE A 38 -2.24 0.76 -1.77
N LYS A 39 -1.72 1.79 -2.46
CA LYS A 39 -1.67 1.82 -3.94
C LYS A 39 -0.90 0.65 -4.53
N ARG A 40 0.29 0.34 -3.97
CA ARG A 40 1.11 -0.79 -4.43
C ARG A 40 0.38 -2.12 -4.30
N VAL A 41 -0.25 -2.36 -3.16
CA VAL A 41 -0.99 -3.61 -2.91
C VAL A 41 -2.24 -3.70 -3.78
N LEU A 42 -2.99 -2.61 -3.95
CA LEU A 42 -4.13 -2.56 -4.88
C LEU A 42 -3.70 -2.91 -6.31
N LYS A 43 -2.58 -2.37 -6.78
CA LYS A 43 -2.04 -2.70 -8.11
C LYS A 43 -1.65 -4.17 -8.21
N LEU A 44 -0.98 -4.71 -7.19
CA LEU A 44 -0.58 -6.13 -7.13
C LEU A 44 -1.78 -7.06 -7.29
N TYR A 45 -2.89 -6.75 -6.60
CA TYR A 45 -4.13 -7.53 -6.67
C TYR A 45 -5.13 -7.02 -7.72
N LYS A 46 -4.68 -6.21 -8.69
CA LYS A 46 -5.49 -5.70 -9.81
C LYS A 46 -6.82 -5.07 -9.37
N GLY A 47 -6.81 -4.35 -8.26
CA GLY A 47 -7.98 -3.68 -7.69
C GLY A 47 -8.94 -4.59 -6.91
N ASN A 48 -8.58 -5.86 -6.66
CA ASN A 48 -9.39 -6.74 -5.82
C ASN A 48 -9.35 -6.31 -4.34
N ILE A 49 -10.41 -5.63 -3.89
CA ILE A 49 -10.50 -5.06 -2.54
C ILE A 49 -10.41 -6.13 -1.45
N SER A 50 -11.03 -7.30 -1.63
CA SER A 50 -11.04 -8.36 -0.60
C SER A 50 -9.64 -8.95 -0.40
N GLN A 51 -8.93 -9.23 -1.50
CA GLN A 51 -7.55 -9.73 -1.43
C GLN A 51 -6.59 -8.66 -0.91
N THR A 52 -6.75 -7.41 -1.35
CA THR A 52 -5.94 -6.28 -0.89
C THR A 52 -6.10 -6.07 0.63
N ALA A 53 -7.34 -6.04 1.14
CA ALA A 53 -7.61 -5.87 2.56
C ALA A 53 -7.00 -7.01 3.40
N SER A 54 -7.13 -8.25 2.92
CA SER A 54 -6.53 -9.42 3.56
C SER A 54 -5.00 -9.33 3.59
N ALA A 55 -4.37 -8.90 2.50
CA ALA A 55 -2.91 -8.76 2.41
C ALA A 55 -2.36 -7.62 3.28
N LEU A 56 -3.12 -6.52 3.41
CA LEU A 56 -2.82 -5.42 4.31
C LEU A 56 -3.13 -5.72 5.79
N GLY A 57 -3.81 -6.83 6.09
CA GLY A 57 -4.22 -7.19 7.45
C GLY A 57 -5.31 -6.28 8.03
N ILE A 58 -6.13 -5.66 7.18
CA ILE A 58 -7.21 -4.74 7.59
C ILE A 58 -8.57 -5.21 7.09
N GLN A 59 -9.64 -4.67 7.69
CA GLN A 59 -10.99 -4.93 7.19
C GLN A 59 -11.25 -4.20 5.87
N ARG A 60 -12.13 -4.75 5.03
CA ARG A 60 -12.53 -4.12 3.76
C ARG A 60 -13.10 -2.71 3.94
N ASN A 61 -13.90 -2.50 4.99
CA ASN A 61 -14.47 -1.18 5.31
C ASN A 61 -13.36 -0.17 5.61
N THR A 62 -12.35 -0.56 6.39
CA THR A 62 -11.18 0.27 6.66
C THR A 62 -10.42 0.60 5.37
N LEU A 63 -10.25 -0.37 4.48
CA LEU A 63 -9.61 -0.14 3.17
C LEU A 63 -10.43 0.86 2.33
N TYR A 64 -11.76 0.73 2.27
CA TYR A 64 -12.62 1.71 1.60
C TYR A 64 -12.47 3.13 2.18
N SER A 65 -12.50 3.27 3.52
CA SER A 65 -12.29 4.56 4.17
C SER A 65 -10.93 5.17 3.85
N LYS A 66 -9.86 4.35 3.82
CA LYS A 66 -8.51 4.83 3.45
C LYS A 66 -8.40 5.19 1.97
N ILE A 67 -9.03 4.42 1.07
CA ILE A 67 -9.09 4.74 -0.36
C ILE A 67 -9.78 6.08 -0.59
N SER A 68 -10.89 6.34 0.12
CA SER A 68 -11.60 7.62 0.07
C SER A 68 -10.78 8.75 0.68
N LYS A 69 -10.24 8.56 1.90
CA LYS A 69 -9.42 9.56 2.60
C LYS A 69 -8.22 10.04 1.79
N TYR A 70 -7.57 9.12 1.06
CA TYR A 70 -6.37 9.41 0.28
C TYR A 70 -6.63 9.64 -1.21
N GLU A 71 -7.91 9.68 -1.60
CA GLU A 71 -8.39 9.89 -2.98
C GLU A 71 -7.73 8.94 -4.00
N ILE A 72 -7.55 7.67 -3.61
CA ILE A 72 -6.76 6.72 -4.38
C ILE A 72 -7.48 6.32 -5.67
N GLN A 73 -6.80 6.58 -6.79
CA GLN A 73 -6.77 5.94 -8.12
C GLN A 73 -7.15 4.44 -8.25
N LEU A 74 -8.42 4.00 -8.24
CA LEU A 74 -8.77 2.59 -8.51
C LEU A 74 -8.97 2.35 -10.01
N GLU A 75 -8.01 1.67 -10.64
CA GLU A 75 -8.15 1.12 -12.00
C GLU A 75 -8.72 -0.30 -11.91
N ILE A 76 -10.04 -0.42 -11.85
CA ILE A 76 -10.73 -1.71 -11.87
C ILE A 76 -11.29 -1.88 -13.28
N GLY A 77 -10.69 -2.78 -14.06
CA GLY A 77 -11.17 -3.28 -15.37
C GLY A 77 -12.17 -2.38 -16.11
N HIS A 78 -11.69 -1.34 -16.80
CA HIS A 78 -12.44 -0.55 -17.80
C HIS A 78 -13.87 -0.11 -17.37
N ARG A 79 -14.09 0.17 -16.09
CA ARG A 79 -15.36 0.76 -15.60
C ARG A 79 -15.04 1.98 -14.73
N PRO A 80 -15.49 3.20 -15.14
CA PRO A 80 -15.41 4.38 -14.30
C PRO A 80 -16.15 4.19 -12.97
N ARG A 81 -15.68 4.91 -11.94
CA ARG A 81 -15.96 4.74 -10.51
C ARG A 81 -17.38 4.95 -10.01
N GLU A 82 -18.35 5.19 -10.86
CA GLU A 82 -19.66 5.69 -10.41
C GLU A 82 -20.59 4.62 -9.83
N ILE A 83 -20.22 3.33 -9.86
CA ILE A 83 -21.18 2.24 -9.58
C ILE A 83 -20.78 1.34 -8.39
N TRP A 84 -19.56 1.47 -7.84
CA TRP A 84 -19.06 0.53 -6.80
C TRP A 84 -18.95 1.11 -5.37
N LEU A 85 -19.29 2.39 -5.16
CA LEU A 85 -19.53 2.96 -3.82
C LEU A 85 -20.98 2.68 -3.35
N ASP A 86 -21.55 1.58 -3.84
CA ASP A 86 -22.90 1.09 -3.68
C ASP A 86 -23.39 1.20 -2.24
N ASP A 87 -24.20 2.24 -2.00
CA ASP A 87 -25.30 2.50 -1.05
C ASP A 87 -25.21 2.05 0.43
N ARG A 88 -24.32 1.13 0.80
CA ARG A 88 -24.14 0.61 2.15
C ARG A 88 -23.25 1.47 3.04
N PHE A 89 -22.32 2.23 2.46
CA PHE A 89 -21.41 3.08 3.25
C PHE A 89 -22.08 4.40 3.69
N ARG A 90 -22.94 4.99 2.85
CA ARG A 90 -23.63 6.26 3.16
C ARG A 90 -24.59 6.12 4.35
N LYS A 91 -25.31 4.99 4.46
CA LYS A 91 -26.23 4.73 5.59
C LYS A 91 -25.54 4.59 6.96
N GLY A 92 -24.22 4.38 7.01
CA GLY A 92 -23.48 4.24 8.27
C GLY A 92 -22.97 5.56 8.86
N GLN A 93 -22.93 6.64 8.09
CA GLN A 93 -22.41 7.95 8.52
C GLN A 93 -23.51 8.95 8.92
N GLU A 94 -24.78 8.69 8.59
CA GLU A 94 -25.93 9.54 8.97
C GLU A 94 -26.50 9.24 10.37
N ARG A 95 -25.83 8.39 11.16
CA ARG A 95 -26.16 8.13 12.58
C ARG A 95 -25.00 8.56 13.46
N GLY A 96 -24.84 9.88 13.58
CA GLY A 96 -23.94 10.55 14.52
C GLY A 96 -24.63 11.78 15.05
#